data_AF-A0A124FV15-F1
#
_entry.id   AF-A0A124FV15-F1
#
_cell.length_a   1.000
_cell.length_b   1.000
_cell.length_c   1.000
_cell.angle_alpha   90.00
_cell.angle_beta   90.00
_cell.angle_gamma   90.00
#
_symmetry.space_group_name_H-M   'P 1'
#
loop_
_entity.id
_entity.type
_entity.pdbx_description
1 polymer ?
#
loop_
_entity_poly.entity_id
_entity_poly.type
_entity_poly.pdbx_seq_one_letter_code
_entity_poly.pdbx_strand_id
1 'polypeptide(L)'
;DISRIDADVFPCRAGGFEKTLDMDPMEGGERVAGCLTGRQLYQECYGNNFTSIDICPFSSVSQEPFIARCCRKERSGVGIYNGYFGAVVHWGASPKTILDAVCEMITLWRQKQ
;
A
#
# COMPACT_ATOMS: atom_id res chain seq x y z
N ASP A 1 -6.06 -8.56 5.02
CA ASP A 1 -5.41 -9.66 4.30
C ASP A 1 -5.89 -9.63 2.87
N ILE A 2 -4.98 -9.42 1.91
CA ILE A 2 -5.36 -9.27 0.50
C ILE A 2 -5.71 -10.62 -0.15
N SER A 3 -5.31 -11.75 0.43
CA SER A 3 -5.62 -13.09 -0.11
C SER A 3 -7.11 -13.44 -0.10
N ARG A 4 -7.92 -12.69 0.67
CA ARG A 4 -9.37 -12.86 0.78
C ARG A 4 -10.15 -11.98 -0.20
N ILE A 5 -9.45 -11.20 -1.01
CA ILE A 5 -10.05 -10.30 -1.98
C ILE A 5 -10.31 -11.10 -3.25
N ASP A 6 -11.51 -10.94 -3.78
CA ASP A 6 -11.92 -11.54 -5.04
C ASP A 6 -11.35 -10.75 -6.22
N ALA A 7 -10.07 -11.02 -6.51
CA ALA A 7 -9.29 -10.38 -7.57
C ALA A 7 -8.63 -11.44 -8.47
N ASP A 8 -8.50 -11.09 -9.75
CA ASP A 8 -7.91 -11.98 -10.74
C ASP A 8 -6.41 -11.74 -10.87
N VAL A 9 -5.94 -10.54 -10.51
CA VAL A 9 -4.51 -10.14 -10.56
C VAL A 9 -4.11 -9.40 -9.29
N PHE A 10 -2.96 -9.80 -8.72
CA PHE A 10 -2.39 -9.20 -7.51
C PHE A 10 -1.10 -8.41 -7.79
N PRO A 11 -0.62 -7.56 -6.87
CA PRO A 11 0.51 -6.67 -7.17
C PRO A 11 1.85 -7.37 -7.41
N CYS A 12 2.13 -8.45 -6.69
CA CYS A 12 3.48 -9.01 -6.62
C CYS A 12 3.50 -10.52 -6.38
N ARG A 13 4.35 -11.23 -7.13
CA ARG A 13 4.57 -12.69 -7.01
C ARG A 13 5.10 -13.10 -5.64
N ALA A 14 5.87 -12.23 -4.99
CA ALA A 14 6.38 -12.46 -3.63
C ALA A 14 5.26 -12.64 -2.59
N GLY A 15 4.04 -12.17 -2.89
CA GLY A 15 2.85 -12.44 -2.09
C GLY A 15 2.28 -13.86 -2.22
N GLY A 16 2.84 -14.69 -3.12
CA GLY A 16 2.40 -16.08 -3.34
C GLY A 16 1.22 -16.22 -4.30
N PHE A 17 0.91 -15.19 -5.10
CA PHE A 17 -0.23 -15.20 -6.02
C PHE A 17 0.13 -15.78 -7.39
N GLU A 18 -0.87 -16.36 -8.08
CA GLU A 18 -0.66 -17.04 -9.35
C GLU A 18 -0.54 -16.11 -10.56
N LYS A 19 -1.29 -15.00 -10.60
CA LYS A 19 -1.21 -13.98 -11.65
C LYS A 19 -0.94 -12.62 -11.01
N THR A 20 0.17 -11.97 -11.40
CA THR A 20 0.65 -10.76 -10.75
C THR A 20 1.16 -9.68 -11.70
N LEU A 21 0.93 -8.41 -11.33
CA LEU A 21 1.31 -7.24 -12.13
C LEU A 21 2.82 -7.11 -12.40
N ASP A 22 3.66 -7.65 -11.52
CA ASP A 22 5.12 -7.56 -11.61
C ASP A 22 5.76 -8.60 -12.53
N MET A 23 5.04 -9.67 -12.87
CA MET A 23 5.62 -10.83 -13.58
C MET A 23 4.81 -11.28 -14.80
N ASP A 24 3.51 -11.02 -14.85
CA ASP A 24 2.61 -11.57 -15.86
C ASP A 24 2.03 -10.49 -16.78
N PRO A 25 1.80 -10.81 -18.06
CA PRO A 25 1.07 -9.92 -18.97
C PRO A 25 -0.42 -9.85 -18.59
N MET A 26 -1.04 -8.73 -18.96
CA MET A 26 -2.45 -8.43 -18.72
C MET A 26 -3.24 -8.45 -20.03
N GLU A 27 -4.47 -8.96 -20.00
CA GLU A 27 -5.28 -9.17 -21.21
C GLU A 27 -6.46 -8.21 -21.34
N GLY A 28 -6.93 -7.65 -20.23
CA GLY A 28 -8.14 -6.84 -20.15
C GLY A 28 -9.33 -7.62 -19.61
N GLY A 29 -10.21 -6.94 -18.88
CA GLY A 29 -11.36 -7.52 -18.20
C GLY A 29 -11.08 -7.98 -16.77
N GLU A 30 -9.81 -8.09 -16.37
CA GLU A 30 -9.45 -8.53 -15.02
C GLU A 30 -9.83 -7.52 -13.93
N ARG A 31 -10.09 -8.07 -12.74
CA ARG A 31 -10.17 -7.33 -11.48
C ARG A 31 -8.79 -7.29 -10.85
N VAL A 32 -8.21 -6.10 -10.79
CA VAL A 32 -6.83 -5.90 -10.35
C VAL A 32 -6.83 -5.37 -8.93
N ALA A 33 -6.27 -6.15 -8.01
CA ALA A 33 -5.97 -5.71 -6.66
C ALA A 33 -4.73 -4.82 -6.70
N GLY A 34 -4.89 -3.53 -6.45
CA GLY A 34 -3.78 -2.57 -6.50
C GLY A 34 -4.12 -1.23 -5.86
N CYS A 35 -3.10 -0.50 -5.42
CA CYS A 35 -3.27 0.90 -5.04
C CYS A 35 -3.29 1.80 -6.29
N LEU A 36 -3.46 3.11 -6.08
CA LEU A 36 -3.44 4.10 -7.16
C LEU A 36 -2.21 3.97 -8.09
N THR A 37 -1.02 3.66 -7.57
CA THR A 37 0.18 3.46 -8.39
C THR A 37 0.08 2.22 -9.27
N GLY A 38 -0.44 1.10 -8.74
CA GLY A 38 -0.69 -0.09 -9.56
C GLY A 38 -1.69 0.18 -10.67
N ARG A 39 -2.74 0.96 -10.36
CA ARG A 39 -3.71 1.42 -11.36
C ARG A 39 -3.09 2.23 -12.49
N GLN A 40 -2.27 3.22 -12.15
CA GLN A 40 -1.58 4.03 -13.16
C GLN A 40 -0.69 3.15 -14.05
N LEU A 41 0.06 2.22 -13.45
CA LEU A 41 0.95 1.32 -14.17
C LEU A 41 0.21 0.49 -15.22
N TYR A 42 -0.82 -0.29 -14.83
CA TYR A 42 -1.48 -1.16 -15.80
C TYR A 42 -2.28 -0.36 -16.83
N GLN A 43 -2.77 0.84 -16.49
CA GLN A 43 -3.47 1.70 -17.44
C GLN A 43 -2.55 2.25 -18.52
N GLU A 44 -1.33 2.64 -18.15
CA GLU A 44 -0.32 3.12 -19.09
C GLU A 44 0.22 1.99 -19.97
N CYS A 45 0.39 0.78 -19.42
CA CYS A 45 0.94 -0.35 -20.17
C CYS A 45 -0.08 -1.11 -21.03
N TYR A 46 -1.33 -1.23 -20.56
CA TYR A 46 -2.33 -2.14 -21.16
C TYR A 46 -3.68 -1.46 -21.46
N GLY A 47 -3.85 -0.18 -21.15
CA GLY A 47 -5.09 0.57 -21.39
C GLY A 47 -6.12 0.44 -20.26
N ASN A 48 -7.36 0.83 -20.52
CA ASN A 48 -8.34 1.10 -19.46
C ASN A 48 -9.37 -0.01 -19.22
N ASN A 49 -9.26 -1.15 -19.90
CA ASN A 49 -10.23 -2.24 -19.79
C ASN A 49 -9.97 -3.12 -18.55
N PHE A 50 -10.09 -2.56 -17.34
CA PHE A 50 -9.84 -3.28 -16.08
C PHE A 50 -10.73 -2.74 -14.96
N THR A 51 -11.05 -3.59 -13.98
CA THR A 51 -11.72 -3.17 -12.75
C THR A 51 -10.70 -3.06 -11.61
N SER A 52 -10.65 -1.93 -10.91
CA SER A 52 -9.70 -1.74 -9.80
C SER A 52 -10.31 -2.09 -8.44
N ILE A 53 -9.59 -2.86 -7.63
CA ILE A 53 -9.89 -3.07 -6.21
C ILE A 53 -8.79 -2.41 -5.38
N ASP A 54 -9.13 -1.35 -4.64
CA ASP A 54 -8.13 -0.61 -3.84
C ASP A 54 -7.70 -1.43 -2.63
N ILE A 55 -6.40 -1.72 -2.57
CA ILE A 55 -5.74 -2.41 -1.46
C ILE A 55 -4.68 -1.54 -0.79
N CYS A 56 -4.72 -0.22 -1.00
CA CYS A 56 -3.72 0.68 -0.47
C CYS A 56 -3.61 0.55 1.07
N PRO A 57 -2.44 0.13 1.62
CA PRO A 57 -2.28 -0.02 3.07
C PRO A 57 -2.54 1.27 3.84
N PHE A 58 -2.29 2.40 3.18
CA PHE A 58 -2.57 3.74 3.68
C PHE A 58 -4.07 4.04 3.78
N SER A 59 -4.87 3.67 2.76
CA SER A 59 -6.32 3.91 2.78
C SER A 59 -7.05 2.99 3.75
N SER A 60 -6.51 1.80 4.03
CA SER A 60 -7.13 0.78 4.88
C SER A 60 -6.93 0.97 6.39
N VAL A 61 -6.23 2.02 6.82
CA VAL A 61 -5.98 2.29 8.25
C VAL A 61 -7.29 2.55 8.99
N SER A 62 -7.46 1.90 10.15
CA SER A 62 -8.69 1.96 10.95
C SER A 62 -8.45 1.99 12.46
N GLN A 63 -7.19 2.03 12.88
CA GLN A 63 -6.77 2.05 14.27
C GLN A 63 -5.49 2.87 14.41
N GLU A 64 -5.30 3.48 15.58
CA GLU A 64 -4.08 4.18 15.96
C GLU A 64 -3.40 3.49 17.16
N PRO A 65 -2.06 3.43 17.19
CA PRO A 65 -1.16 3.96 16.19
C PRO A 65 -1.06 2.95 15.04
N PHE A 66 -0.70 3.40 13.84
CA PHE A 66 -0.41 2.46 12.77
C PHE A 66 0.95 2.75 12.14
N ILE A 67 1.53 1.73 11.52
CA ILE A 67 2.61 1.92 10.56
C ILE A 67 2.22 1.33 9.21
N ALA A 68 2.35 2.12 8.15
CA ALA A 68 2.05 1.70 6.78
C ALA A 68 3.23 2.00 5.85
N ARG A 69 3.37 1.19 4.80
CA ARG A 69 4.32 1.47 3.72
C ARG A 69 3.62 2.08 2.52
N CYS A 70 4.25 3.08 1.89
CA CYS A 70 3.76 3.71 0.68
C CYS A 70 4.90 3.92 -0.33
N CYS A 71 4.68 3.64 -1.62
CA CYS A 71 5.65 3.95 -2.67
C CYS A 71 5.76 5.45 -2.98
N ARG A 72 4.79 6.25 -2.52
CA ARG A 72 4.76 7.71 -2.70
C ARG A 72 5.48 8.39 -1.55
N LYS A 73 6.76 8.73 -1.75
CA LYS A 73 7.65 9.27 -0.71
C LYS A 73 7.09 10.54 -0.05
N GLU A 74 6.39 11.38 -0.80
CA GLU A 74 5.76 12.61 -0.33
C GLU A 74 4.69 12.39 0.74
N ARG A 75 4.17 11.16 0.88
CA ARG A 75 3.21 10.79 1.93
C ARG A 75 3.88 10.28 3.22
N SER A 76 5.21 10.16 3.24
CA SER A 76 5.95 9.62 4.39
C SER A 76 6.00 10.63 5.54
N GLY A 77 6.06 10.13 6.77
CA GLY A 77 6.14 10.92 7.99
C GLY A 77 5.29 10.36 9.12
N VAL A 78 5.39 10.98 10.29
CA VAL A 78 4.51 10.74 11.43
C VAL A 78 3.44 11.82 11.45
N GLY A 79 2.18 11.44 11.58
CA GLY A 79 1.08 12.40 11.53
C GLY A 79 -0.30 11.77 11.62
N ILE A 80 -1.31 12.58 11.29
CA ILE A 80 -2.70 12.12 11.15
C ILE A 80 -2.97 11.79 9.70
N TYR A 81 -3.49 10.60 9.46
CA TYR A 81 -3.86 10.12 8.15
C TYR A 81 -5.22 9.43 8.24
N ASN A 82 -6.18 9.88 7.42
CA ASN A 82 -7.58 9.41 7.47
C ASN A 82 -8.20 9.43 8.89
N GLY A 83 -7.81 10.42 9.71
CA GLY A 83 -8.30 10.56 11.08
C GLY A 83 -7.56 9.72 12.13
N TYR A 84 -6.61 8.87 11.73
CA TYR A 84 -5.82 8.04 12.65
C TYR A 84 -4.38 8.54 12.75
N PHE A 85 -3.83 8.53 13.97
CA PHE A 85 -2.42 8.82 14.18
C PHE A 85 -1.53 7.63 13.80
N GLY A 86 -0.43 7.90 13.09
CA GLY A 86 0.51 6.85 12.71
C GLY A 86 1.72 7.34 11.94
N ALA A 87 2.50 6.38 11.45
CA ALA A 87 3.67 6.59 10.62
C ALA A 87 3.47 5.98 9.23
N VAL A 88 3.84 6.74 8.20
CA VAL A 88 3.97 6.24 6.83
C VAL A 88 5.44 6.26 6.45
N VAL A 89 5.96 5.13 5.98
CA VAL A 89 7.34 5.02 5.50
C VAL A 89 7.36 4.64 4.03
N HIS A 90 8.40 5.06 3.31
CA HIS A 90 8.56 4.70 1.91
C HIS A 90 8.65 3.17 1.74
N TRP A 91 8.12 2.62 0.64
CA TRP A 91 8.13 1.17 0.38
C TRP A 91 9.54 0.57 0.45
N GLY A 92 10.52 1.27 -0.13
CA GLY A 92 11.94 0.94 -0.09
C GLY A 92 12.71 1.44 1.14
N ALA A 93 12.03 1.79 2.24
CA ALA A 93 12.71 2.22 3.46
C ALA A 93 13.55 1.09 4.06
N SER A 94 14.75 1.45 4.55
CA SER A 94 15.62 0.52 5.26
C SER A 94 15.02 0.11 6.62
N PRO A 95 15.44 -1.04 7.20
CA PRO A 95 15.03 -1.42 8.56
C PRO A 95 15.29 -0.32 9.60
N LYS A 96 16.41 0.40 9.51
CA LYS A 96 16.73 1.51 10.41
C LYS A 96 15.73 2.66 10.28
N THR A 97 15.40 3.06 9.05
CA THR A 97 14.39 4.11 8.78
C THR A 97 13.01 3.73 9.33
N ILE A 98 12.63 2.46 9.21
CA ILE A 98 11.37 1.95 9.74
C ILE A 98 11.39 2.02 11.27
N LEU A 99 12.47 1.56 11.91
CA LEU A 99 12.63 1.62 13.36
C LEU A 99 12.56 3.06 13.88
N ASP A 100 13.23 4.00 13.21
CA ASP A 100 13.23 5.42 13.59
C ASP A 100 11.82 6.00 13.55
N ALA A 101 11.06 5.72 12.49
CA ALA A 101 9.67 6.16 12.36
C ALA A 101 8.76 5.56 13.44
N VAL A 102 8.97 4.28 13.81
CA VAL A 102 8.23 3.65 14.92
C VAL A 102 8.55 4.34 16.25
N CYS A 103 9.83 4.57 16.55
CA CYS A 103 10.26 5.22 17.79
C CYS A 103 9.73 6.65 17.90
N GLU A 104 9.81 7.43 16.82
CA GLU A 104 9.26 8.79 16.75
C GLU A 104 7.74 8.78 16.96
N MET A 105 7.03 7.90 16.25
CA MET A 105 5.57 7.76 16.37
C MET A 105 5.14 7.43 17.79
N ILE A 106 5.78 6.44 18.44
CA ILE A 106 5.44 6.07 19.81
C ILE A 106 5.74 7.20 20.80
N THR A 107 6.84 7.93 20.60
CA THR A 107 7.20 9.07 21.44
C THR A 107 6.13 10.17 21.37
N LEU A 108 5.72 10.55 20.15
CA LEU A 108 4.70 11.55 19.93
C LEU A 108 3.31 11.09 20.40
N TRP A 109 2.98 9.81 20.23
CA TRP A 109 1.70 9.27 20.67
C TRP A 109 1.55 9.33 22.18
N ARG A 110 2.60 8.96 22.93
CA ARG A 110 2.61 9.00 24.41
C ARG A 110 2.46 10.41 24.98
N GLN A 111 2.88 11.45 24.25
CA GLN A 111 2.72 12.84 24.68
C GLN A 111 1.29 13.37 24.48
N LYS A 112 0.49 12.70 23.65
CA LYS A 112 -0.92 13.06 23.39
C LYS A 112 -1.91 12.32 24.28
N GLN A 113 -1.44 11.33 25.06
CA GLN A 113 -2.23 10.65 26.09
C GLN A 113 -2.07 11.37 27.43
#